data_AF-S9SSG7-F1
#
_entry.id   AF-S9SSG7-F1
#
_cell.length_a   1.000
_cell.length_b   1.000
_cell.length_c   1.000
_cell.angle_alpha   90.00
_cell.angle_beta   90.00
_cell.angle_gamma   90.00
#
_symmetry.space_group_name_H-M   'P 1'
#
loop_
_entity.id
_entity.type
_entity.pdbx_description
1 polymer ?
#
loop_
_entity_poly.entity_id
_entity_poly.type
_entity_poly.pdbx_seq_one_letter_code
_entity_poly.pdbx_strand_id
1 'polypeptide(L)'
;MKKDLLEQLNLWHEEDEFEKIVGKIAEIPEQDRDYDIVGYLARALNNLKRYDEALQQLSTIKTQGENDFLWHFRVGYAYYYLSQYEDAVAAFEIANKLDPEDEDTSTLLTWSRHEVGLTDHQEMEPNAIASVKNDIEANEMLEQEKDFGFAQVYAVELKYKQPPKLDRNMLYEKMELYTGKVDRGEHHPDAAGLAVWEANNQEDQNLLHFFHLNYMVEYSQGEMPAQTSLMDTESRPVTDYESAIQQSWHWREAAQVVSDCEHSLLLIDMMASGLDPKSRLQLFTGSLRAVLETAPCDAIYFRESDKLVEPSAYLAAIEEGELLYGALNIRFYNVEGTGSGRPEGLMDSLGLAALGIPDVQCHYYDLEPDEVAGNLLNIAYYLFDRGDVIVDGETIGFTEDMRWRCEHQYGLAAPHRVVIDIDPGEPYYAGSQGAEQS
;
A
#
# COMPACT_ATOMS: atom_id res chain seq x y z
N MET A 1 6.97 -37.57 -27.44
CA MET A 1 7.80 -36.41 -27.06
C MET A 1 6.95 -35.24 -26.59
N LYS A 2 6.23 -34.50 -27.45
CA LYS A 2 5.37 -33.38 -26.96
C LYS A 2 4.25 -33.85 -26.03
N LYS A 3 3.54 -34.93 -26.39
CA LYS A 3 2.47 -35.50 -25.56
C LYS A 3 2.99 -35.93 -24.17
N ASP A 4 4.08 -36.69 -24.13
CA ASP A 4 4.71 -37.15 -22.88
C ASP A 4 5.17 -35.96 -22.01
N LEU A 5 5.64 -34.87 -22.63
CA LEU A 5 5.98 -33.64 -21.91
C LEU A 5 4.73 -32.99 -21.27
N LEU A 6 3.65 -32.80 -22.03
CA LEU A 6 2.42 -32.19 -21.49
C LEU A 6 1.79 -33.04 -20.39
N GLU A 7 1.85 -34.37 -20.49
CA GLU A 7 1.43 -35.27 -19.41
C GLU A 7 2.27 -35.07 -18.14
N GLN A 8 3.59 -34.93 -18.28
CA GLN A 8 4.48 -34.64 -17.16
C GLN A 8 4.22 -33.27 -16.52
N LEU A 9 3.96 -32.24 -17.34
CA LEU A 9 3.65 -30.89 -16.83
C LEU A 9 2.32 -30.87 -16.08
N ASN A 10 1.33 -31.67 -16.50
CA ASN A 10 0.09 -31.84 -15.73
C ASN A 10 0.33 -32.55 -14.42
N LEU A 11 1.11 -33.64 -14.41
CA LEU A 11 1.41 -34.36 -13.18
C LEU A 11 2.08 -33.44 -12.14
N TRP A 12 3.07 -32.66 -12.55
CA TRP A 12 3.69 -31.67 -11.65
C TRP A 12 2.73 -30.57 -11.22
N HIS A 13 1.73 -30.23 -12.03
CA HIS A 13 0.72 -29.25 -11.63
C HIS A 13 -0.22 -29.84 -10.58
N GLU A 14 -0.63 -31.11 -10.73
CA GLU A 14 -1.44 -31.83 -9.74
C GLU A 14 -0.69 -32.08 -8.41
N GLU A 15 0.65 -32.08 -8.45
CA GLU A 15 1.53 -32.24 -7.29
C GLU A 15 2.00 -30.89 -6.69
N ASP A 16 1.47 -29.75 -7.16
CA ASP A 16 1.87 -28.38 -6.79
C ASP A 16 3.37 -28.07 -7.03
N GLU A 17 4.05 -28.83 -7.88
CA GLU A 17 5.47 -28.70 -8.23
C GLU A 17 5.69 -27.65 -9.35
N PHE A 18 5.13 -26.45 -9.18
CA PHE A 18 5.10 -25.42 -10.23
C PHE A 18 6.50 -24.95 -10.66
N GLU A 19 7.48 -24.88 -9.75
CA GLU A 19 8.86 -24.52 -10.11
C GLU A 19 9.51 -25.55 -11.04
N LYS A 20 9.13 -26.83 -10.96
CA LYS A 20 9.62 -27.85 -11.91
C LYS A 20 9.04 -27.63 -13.31
N ILE A 21 7.79 -27.16 -13.40
CA ILE A 21 7.16 -26.77 -14.67
C ILE A 21 7.93 -25.61 -15.28
N VAL A 22 8.18 -24.54 -14.52
CA VAL A 22 8.92 -23.36 -14.97
C VAL A 22 10.33 -23.76 -15.42
N GLY A 23 11.07 -24.47 -14.58
CA GLY A 23 12.43 -24.93 -14.89
C GLY A 23 12.48 -25.82 -16.13
N LYS A 24 11.50 -26.74 -16.30
CA LYS A 24 11.48 -27.63 -17.45
C LYS A 24 11.17 -26.90 -18.76
N ILE A 25 10.26 -25.92 -18.73
CA ILE A 25 9.91 -25.12 -19.91
C ILE A 25 11.04 -24.14 -20.25
N ALA A 26 11.81 -23.67 -19.26
CA ALA A 26 12.97 -22.81 -19.48
C ALA A 26 14.07 -23.48 -20.35
N GLU A 27 14.15 -24.81 -20.36
CA GLU A 27 15.04 -25.57 -21.26
C GLU A 27 14.64 -25.46 -22.75
N ILE A 28 13.40 -25.05 -23.04
CA ILE A 28 12.89 -24.86 -24.39
C ILE A 28 13.14 -23.40 -24.79
N PRO A 29 13.87 -23.13 -25.90
CA PRO A 29 14.06 -21.76 -26.40
C PRO A 29 12.73 -21.05 -26.61
N GLU A 30 12.64 -19.76 -26.27
CA GLU A 30 11.38 -19.00 -26.31
C GLU A 30 10.70 -19.06 -27.68
N GLN A 31 11.47 -18.98 -28.78
CA GLN A 31 10.95 -19.07 -30.15
C GLN A 31 10.34 -20.44 -30.51
N ASP A 32 10.68 -21.48 -29.76
CA ASP A 32 10.22 -22.86 -29.96
C ASP A 32 9.06 -23.23 -29.03
N ARG A 33 8.65 -22.33 -28.13
CA ARG A 33 7.50 -22.53 -27.25
C ARG A 33 6.21 -22.26 -28.02
N ASP A 34 5.39 -23.30 -28.14
CA ASP A 34 4.08 -23.18 -28.76
C ASP A 34 2.99 -22.82 -27.73
N TYR A 35 1.76 -22.62 -28.23
CA TYR A 35 0.61 -22.18 -27.44
C TYR A 35 0.40 -23.00 -26.15
N ASP A 36 0.48 -24.33 -26.26
CA ASP A 36 0.26 -25.22 -25.12
C ASP A 36 1.34 -24.97 -24.06
N ILE A 37 2.62 -24.99 -24.47
CA ILE A 37 3.77 -24.80 -23.56
C ILE A 37 3.69 -23.46 -22.84
N VAL A 38 3.38 -22.37 -23.55
CA VAL A 38 3.22 -21.05 -22.95
C VAL A 38 2.03 -21.01 -21.99
N GLY A 39 0.92 -21.69 -22.32
CA GLY A 39 -0.24 -21.83 -21.42
C GLY A 39 0.08 -22.56 -20.12
N TYR A 40 0.86 -23.64 -20.16
CA TYR A 40 1.34 -24.34 -18.96
C TYR A 40 2.28 -23.48 -18.12
N LEU A 41 3.19 -22.75 -18.77
CA LEU A 41 4.11 -21.83 -18.10
C LEU A 41 3.34 -20.73 -17.38
N ALA A 42 2.41 -20.07 -18.06
CA ALA A 42 1.58 -19.02 -17.47
C ALA A 42 0.73 -19.53 -16.29
N ARG A 43 0.16 -20.74 -16.41
CA ARG A 43 -0.56 -21.38 -15.29
C ARG A 43 0.35 -21.59 -14.09
N ALA A 44 1.55 -22.12 -14.29
CA ALA A 44 2.51 -22.35 -13.21
C ALA A 44 2.96 -21.02 -12.57
N LEU A 45 3.25 -20.00 -13.38
CA LEU A 45 3.63 -18.67 -12.90
C LEU A 45 2.51 -18.01 -12.07
N ASN A 46 1.25 -18.11 -12.50
CA ASN A 46 0.11 -17.64 -11.70
C ASN A 46 0.01 -18.34 -10.34
N ASN A 47 0.22 -19.66 -10.29
CA ASN A 47 0.20 -20.40 -9.01
C ASN A 47 1.41 -20.07 -8.13
N LEU A 48 2.52 -19.66 -8.71
CA LEU A 48 3.72 -19.16 -8.01
C LEU A 48 3.61 -17.68 -7.63
N LYS A 49 2.46 -17.03 -7.89
CA LYS A 49 2.24 -15.59 -7.70
C LYS A 49 3.16 -14.67 -8.52
N ARG A 50 3.74 -15.18 -9.60
CA ARG A 50 4.62 -14.45 -10.54
C ARG A 50 3.78 -13.87 -11.68
N TYR A 51 2.82 -13.03 -11.34
CA TYR A 51 1.74 -12.60 -12.23
C TYR A 51 2.22 -11.76 -13.42
N ASP A 52 3.17 -10.84 -13.20
CA ASP A 52 3.76 -10.05 -14.29
C ASP A 52 4.47 -10.93 -15.33
N GLU A 53 5.21 -11.94 -14.87
CA GLU A 53 5.84 -12.92 -15.76
C GLU A 53 4.79 -13.75 -16.50
N ALA A 54 3.70 -14.14 -15.82
CA ALA A 54 2.61 -14.86 -16.45
C ALA A 54 1.96 -14.03 -17.57
N LEU A 55 1.69 -12.73 -17.33
CA LEU A 55 1.17 -11.81 -18.34
C LEU A 55 2.15 -11.61 -19.49
N GLN A 56 3.45 -11.47 -19.20
CA GLN A 56 4.48 -11.38 -20.22
C GLN A 56 4.44 -12.61 -21.13
N GLN A 57 4.35 -13.82 -20.57
CA GLN A 57 4.24 -15.05 -21.36
C GLN A 57 2.92 -15.11 -22.14
N LEU A 58 1.79 -14.83 -21.50
CA LEU A 58 0.45 -14.84 -22.12
C LEU A 58 0.34 -13.84 -23.28
N SER A 59 1.04 -12.70 -23.21
CA SER A 59 1.07 -11.71 -24.28
C SER A 59 1.65 -12.25 -25.59
N THR A 60 2.60 -13.19 -25.52
CA THR A 60 3.25 -13.78 -26.71
C THR A 60 2.33 -14.67 -27.52
N ILE A 61 1.24 -15.16 -26.90
CA ILE A 61 0.26 -16.06 -27.49
C ILE A 61 -1.15 -15.45 -27.57
N LYS A 62 -1.26 -14.12 -27.40
CA LYS A 62 -2.54 -13.40 -27.34
C LYS A 62 -3.45 -13.69 -28.54
N THR A 63 -2.89 -13.67 -29.76
CA THR A 63 -3.67 -13.92 -30.99
C THR A 63 -4.24 -15.34 -31.05
N GLN A 64 -3.51 -16.33 -30.55
CA GLN A 64 -3.98 -17.71 -30.49
C GLN A 64 -5.03 -17.92 -29.39
N GLY A 65 -4.93 -17.15 -28.30
CA GLY A 65 -5.82 -17.24 -27.12
C GLY A 65 -7.14 -16.48 -27.23
N GLU A 66 -7.38 -15.72 -28.31
CA GLU A 66 -8.57 -14.85 -28.45
C GLU A 66 -9.90 -15.56 -28.19
N ASN A 67 -10.00 -16.85 -28.55
CA ASN A 67 -11.21 -17.67 -28.37
C ASN A 67 -11.02 -18.83 -27.36
N ASP A 68 -10.01 -18.77 -26.50
CA ASP A 68 -9.75 -19.77 -25.46
C ASP A 68 -10.12 -19.21 -24.09
N PHE A 69 -11.13 -19.81 -23.46
CA PHE A 69 -11.58 -19.46 -22.11
C PHE A 69 -10.42 -19.50 -21.09
N LEU A 70 -9.56 -20.54 -21.13
CA LEU A 70 -8.49 -20.71 -20.14
C LEU A 70 -7.40 -19.65 -20.29
N TRP A 71 -7.19 -19.11 -21.50
CA TRP A 71 -6.27 -18.00 -21.71
C TRP A 71 -6.81 -16.73 -21.06
N HIS A 72 -8.07 -16.38 -21.35
CA HIS A 72 -8.72 -15.20 -20.75
C HIS A 72 -8.83 -15.33 -19.23
N PHE A 73 -9.16 -16.50 -18.71
CA PHE A 73 -9.17 -16.76 -17.27
C PHE A 73 -7.78 -16.53 -16.65
N ARG A 74 -6.70 -17.04 -17.24
CA ARG A 74 -5.34 -16.87 -16.71
C ARG A 74 -4.87 -15.42 -16.77
N VAL A 75 -5.25 -14.69 -17.81
CA VAL A 75 -4.99 -13.24 -17.94
C VAL A 75 -5.76 -12.47 -16.87
N GLY A 76 -7.06 -12.74 -16.73
CA GLY A 76 -7.90 -12.11 -15.70
C GLY A 76 -7.43 -12.42 -14.29
N TYR A 77 -7.02 -13.68 -14.04
CA TYR A 77 -6.46 -14.11 -12.77
C TYR A 77 -5.18 -13.36 -12.45
N ALA A 78 -4.25 -13.25 -13.41
CA ALA A 78 -3.03 -12.49 -13.20
C ALA A 78 -3.32 -11.01 -12.90
N TYR A 79 -4.21 -10.38 -13.67
CA TYR A 79 -4.62 -8.99 -13.44
C TYR A 79 -5.32 -8.79 -12.10
N TYR A 80 -6.19 -9.72 -11.70
CA TYR A 80 -6.89 -9.67 -10.42
C TYR A 80 -5.92 -9.64 -9.24
N TYR A 81 -4.94 -10.54 -9.24
CA TYR A 81 -3.93 -10.58 -8.17
C TYR A 81 -2.85 -9.51 -8.29
N LEU A 82 -2.79 -8.79 -9.41
CA LEU A 82 -2.03 -7.54 -9.56
C LEU A 82 -2.88 -6.30 -9.22
N SER A 83 -4.10 -6.49 -8.72
CA SER A 83 -5.07 -5.43 -8.43
C SER A 83 -5.41 -4.52 -9.63
N GLN A 84 -5.23 -5.03 -10.85
CA GLN A 84 -5.63 -4.36 -12.09
C GLN A 84 -7.05 -4.81 -12.45
N TYR A 85 -8.02 -4.39 -11.64
CA TYR A 85 -9.37 -4.95 -11.64
C TYR A 85 -10.15 -4.63 -12.92
N GLU A 86 -9.92 -3.50 -13.59
CA GLU A 86 -10.56 -3.20 -14.88
C GLU A 86 -10.13 -4.18 -15.97
N ASP A 87 -8.82 -4.48 -16.03
CA ASP A 87 -8.27 -5.46 -16.97
C ASP A 87 -8.69 -6.88 -16.59
N ALA A 88 -8.81 -7.17 -15.30
CA ALA A 88 -9.36 -8.41 -14.78
C ALA A 88 -10.83 -8.58 -15.19
N VAL A 89 -11.68 -7.56 -14.99
CA VAL A 89 -13.08 -7.55 -15.45
C VAL A 89 -13.13 -7.77 -16.96
N ALA A 90 -12.35 -7.05 -17.76
CA ALA A 90 -12.36 -7.20 -19.21
C ALA A 90 -12.00 -8.62 -19.66
N ALA A 91 -10.99 -9.23 -19.04
CA ALA A 91 -10.59 -10.60 -19.34
C ALA A 91 -11.63 -11.63 -18.84
N PHE A 92 -12.14 -11.47 -17.61
CA PHE A 92 -13.13 -12.37 -17.04
C PHE A 92 -14.50 -12.26 -17.73
N GLU A 93 -14.90 -11.10 -18.24
CA GLU A 93 -16.13 -10.98 -19.04
C GLU A 93 -16.03 -11.81 -20.33
N ILE A 94 -14.86 -11.83 -20.96
CA ILE A 94 -14.62 -12.66 -22.14
C ILE A 94 -14.58 -14.14 -21.74
N ALA A 95 -13.89 -14.49 -20.66
CA ALA A 95 -13.85 -15.85 -20.13
C ALA A 95 -15.26 -16.38 -19.81
N ASN A 96 -16.06 -15.60 -19.07
CA ASN A 96 -17.44 -15.92 -18.69
C ASN A 96 -18.37 -16.03 -19.91
N LYS A 97 -18.10 -15.28 -20.98
CA LYS A 97 -18.84 -15.39 -22.24
C LYS A 97 -18.49 -16.68 -23.01
N LEU A 98 -17.25 -17.14 -22.92
CA LEU A 98 -16.77 -18.35 -23.57
C LEU A 98 -17.16 -19.62 -22.80
N ASP A 99 -17.14 -19.56 -21.47
CA ASP A 99 -17.61 -20.62 -20.57
C ASP A 99 -18.41 -20.04 -19.38
N PRO A 100 -19.75 -19.91 -19.51
CA PRO A 100 -20.60 -19.34 -18.45
C PRO A 100 -20.81 -20.24 -17.23
N GLU A 101 -20.42 -21.52 -17.31
CA GLU A 101 -20.62 -22.50 -16.22
C GLU A 101 -19.40 -22.59 -15.30
N ASP A 102 -18.31 -21.87 -15.60
CA ASP A 102 -17.10 -21.83 -14.77
C ASP A 102 -17.33 -20.94 -13.53
N GLU A 103 -17.55 -21.59 -12.39
CA GLU A 103 -17.85 -20.93 -11.11
C GLU A 103 -16.71 -20.00 -10.65
N ASP A 104 -15.45 -20.36 -10.92
CA ASP A 104 -14.28 -19.57 -10.55
C ASP A 104 -14.24 -18.24 -11.32
N THR A 105 -14.49 -18.28 -12.64
CA THR A 105 -14.59 -17.08 -13.48
C THR A 105 -15.73 -16.18 -13.02
N SER A 106 -16.92 -16.74 -12.76
CA SER A 106 -18.08 -15.97 -12.30
C SER A 106 -17.81 -15.28 -10.94
N THR A 107 -17.16 -16.01 -10.04
CA THR A 107 -16.76 -15.51 -8.72
C THR A 107 -15.74 -14.39 -8.84
N LEU A 108 -14.63 -14.62 -9.56
CA LEU A 108 -13.57 -13.64 -9.76
C LEU A 108 -14.05 -12.42 -10.57
N LEU A 109 -14.96 -12.60 -11.53
CA LEU A 109 -15.60 -11.49 -12.24
C LEU A 109 -16.44 -10.63 -11.29
N THR A 110 -17.22 -11.27 -10.41
CA THR A 110 -18.05 -10.58 -9.41
C THR A 110 -17.18 -9.80 -8.44
N TRP A 111 -16.10 -10.40 -7.94
CA TRP A 111 -15.13 -9.73 -7.08
C TRP A 111 -14.44 -8.58 -7.82
N SER A 112 -13.93 -8.81 -9.03
CA SER A 112 -13.29 -7.75 -9.83
C SER A 112 -14.24 -6.58 -10.10
N ARG A 113 -15.52 -6.87 -10.37
CA ARG A 113 -16.58 -5.86 -10.57
C ARG A 113 -16.87 -5.07 -9.30
N HIS A 114 -16.86 -5.73 -8.15
CA HIS A 114 -16.99 -5.07 -6.86
C HIS A 114 -15.84 -4.06 -6.66
N GLU A 115 -14.61 -4.48 -6.92
CA GLU A 115 -13.42 -3.61 -6.78
C GLU A 115 -13.43 -2.38 -7.70
N VAL A 116 -14.03 -2.48 -8.90
CA VAL A 116 -14.17 -1.34 -9.83
C VAL A 116 -15.50 -0.58 -9.71
N GLY A 117 -16.30 -0.87 -8.67
CA GLY A 117 -17.59 -0.20 -8.44
C GLY A 117 -18.68 -0.52 -9.47
N LEU A 118 -18.54 -1.61 -10.24
CA LEU A 118 -19.50 -2.10 -11.23
C LEU A 118 -20.43 -3.16 -10.63
N THR A 119 -21.27 -2.81 -9.63
CA THR A 119 -22.31 -3.74 -9.17
C THR A 119 -23.57 -3.65 -10.04
N ASP A 120 -23.89 -4.73 -10.75
CA ASP A 120 -25.23 -4.95 -11.31
C ASP A 120 -26.21 -5.11 -10.13
N HIS A 121 -27.08 -4.12 -9.92
CA HIS A 121 -28.20 -4.22 -8.98
C HIS A 121 -29.22 -5.24 -9.46
N GLN A 122 -28.99 -6.53 -9.21
CA GLN A 122 -30.06 -7.53 -9.17
C GLN A 122 -29.90 -8.48 -7.97
N GLU A 123 -30.82 -8.30 -7.03
CA GLU A 123 -31.27 -9.24 -6.00
C GLU A 123 -30.32 -9.58 -4.84
N MET A 124 -30.23 -8.66 -3.87
CA MET A 124 -30.30 -9.05 -2.45
C MET A 124 -31.28 -8.15 -1.70
N GLU A 125 -32.29 -8.77 -1.09
CA GLU A 125 -33.36 -8.13 -0.33
C GLU A 125 -32.83 -7.34 0.89
N PRO A 126 -33.45 -6.19 1.22
CA PRO A 126 -32.92 -5.25 2.19
C PRO A 126 -33.45 -5.54 3.60
N ASN A 127 -32.56 -5.76 4.57
CA ASN A 127 -32.72 -5.16 5.91
C ASN A 127 -31.47 -5.29 6.79
N ALA A 128 -31.14 -4.16 7.43
CA ALA A 128 -30.26 -4.00 8.58
C ALA A 128 -28.73 -4.06 8.37
N ILE A 129 -28.16 -3.26 7.45
CA ILE A 129 -26.68 -3.06 7.38
C ILE A 129 -26.26 -1.59 7.14
N ALA A 130 -27.21 -0.64 7.03
CA ALA A 130 -26.92 0.72 6.55
C ALA A 130 -26.10 1.64 7.49
N SER A 131 -25.68 1.19 8.68
CA SER A 131 -24.79 1.97 9.55
C SER A 131 -23.46 1.28 9.85
N VAL A 132 -23.20 0.11 9.27
CA VAL A 132 -22.02 -0.72 9.58
C VAL A 132 -21.13 -0.90 8.34
N LYS A 133 -21.64 -0.60 7.13
CA LYS A 133 -20.96 -0.88 5.86
C LYS A 133 -19.83 0.09 5.50
N ASN A 134 -19.98 1.39 5.80
CA ASN A 134 -18.99 2.39 5.39
C ASN A 134 -17.66 2.29 6.16
N ASP A 135 -17.70 1.90 7.45
CA ASP A 135 -16.48 1.72 8.26
C ASP A 135 -15.79 0.39 7.99
N ILE A 136 -16.53 -0.62 7.50
CA ILE A 136 -16.00 -1.94 7.19
C ILE A 136 -15.33 -1.94 5.81
N GLU A 137 -15.95 -1.36 4.76
CA GLU A 137 -15.38 -1.38 3.41
C GLU A 137 -14.04 -0.62 3.32
N ALA A 138 -13.91 0.54 3.98
CA ALA A 138 -12.64 1.27 4.02
C ALA A 138 -11.54 0.53 4.81
N ASN A 139 -11.88 -0.19 5.88
CA ASN A 139 -10.90 -0.93 6.67
C ASN A 139 -10.58 -2.31 6.06
N GLU A 140 -11.53 -2.98 5.40
CA GLU A 140 -11.33 -4.27 4.71
C GLU A 140 -10.53 -4.12 3.42
N MET A 141 -10.69 -3.03 2.65
CA MET A 141 -9.82 -2.70 1.52
C MET A 141 -8.37 -2.49 1.96
N LEU A 142 -8.14 -1.83 3.11
CA LEU A 142 -6.80 -1.56 3.64
C LEU A 142 -6.12 -2.80 4.28
N GLU A 143 -6.89 -3.81 4.68
CA GLU A 143 -6.34 -5.03 5.28
C GLU A 143 -5.89 -6.08 4.24
N GLN A 144 -6.44 -6.06 3.02
CA GLN A 144 -6.15 -7.05 1.98
C GLN A 144 -4.84 -6.77 1.19
N GLU A 145 -4.21 -5.59 1.35
CA GLU A 145 -3.06 -5.12 0.53
C GLU A 145 -1.66 -5.45 1.10
N LYS A 146 -1.56 -6.23 2.18
CA LYS A 146 -0.33 -6.34 3.01
C LYS A 146 0.69 -7.42 2.58
N ASP A 147 0.97 -7.63 1.30
CA ASP A 147 2.11 -8.50 0.93
C ASP A 147 3.46 -7.74 0.87
N PHE A 148 3.45 -6.43 0.55
CA PHE A 148 4.68 -5.61 0.43
C PHE A 148 4.69 -4.28 1.22
N GLY A 149 3.58 -3.92 1.88
CA GLY A 149 3.48 -2.72 2.71
C GLY A 149 3.15 -1.42 1.98
N PHE A 150 2.91 -1.46 0.66
CA PHE A 150 2.41 -0.31 -0.11
C PHE A 150 0.96 0.01 0.22
N ALA A 151 0.63 1.29 0.34
CA ALA A 151 -0.73 1.73 0.63
C ALA A 151 -1.37 2.27 -0.65
N GLN A 152 -2.39 1.62 -1.21
CA GLN A 152 -3.12 2.22 -2.35
C GLN A 152 -3.87 3.49 -1.93
N VAL A 153 -4.33 3.49 -0.68
CA VAL A 153 -4.99 4.62 -0.01
C VAL A 153 -4.17 4.99 1.22
N TYR A 154 -3.67 6.22 1.27
CA TYR A 154 -2.94 6.76 2.42
C TYR A 154 -3.95 7.41 3.38
N ALA A 155 -3.83 7.19 4.69
CA ALA A 155 -4.87 7.55 5.63
C ALA A 155 -4.36 8.15 6.95
N VAL A 156 -4.96 9.28 7.35
CA VAL A 156 -4.70 9.94 8.62
C VAL A 156 -5.99 10.15 9.39
N GLU A 157 -5.97 9.75 10.65
CA GLU A 157 -7.05 10.06 11.59
C GLU A 157 -6.73 11.31 12.41
N LEU A 158 -7.67 12.24 12.41
CA LEU A 158 -7.65 13.40 13.29
C LEU A 158 -8.57 13.12 14.47
N LYS A 159 -8.03 13.15 15.68
CA LYS A 159 -8.74 12.81 16.92
C LYS A 159 -9.13 14.07 17.68
N TYR A 160 -10.36 14.13 18.17
CA TYR A 160 -10.90 15.30 18.86
C TYR A 160 -11.58 14.93 20.18
N LYS A 161 -11.32 15.73 21.22
CA LYS A 161 -12.04 15.69 22.50
C LYS A 161 -13.43 16.31 22.41
N GLN A 162 -13.65 17.18 21.43
CA GLN A 162 -14.91 17.87 21.19
C GLN A 162 -15.29 17.71 19.71
N PRO A 163 -16.59 17.71 19.35
CA PRO A 163 -16.99 17.57 17.95
C PRO A 163 -16.28 18.61 17.06
N PRO A 164 -15.64 18.19 15.95
CA PRO A 164 -14.95 19.11 15.07
C PRO A 164 -15.92 20.12 14.46
N LYS A 165 -15.49 21.38 14.37
CA LYS A 165 -16.25 22.45 13.71
C LYS A 165 -15.54 22.83 12.43
N LEU A 166 -16.10 22.40 11.32
CA LEU A 166 -15.45 22.52 10.03
C LEU A 166 -16.03 23.70 9.24
N ASP A 167 -15.25 24.77 9.10
CA ASP A 167 -15.58 25.87 8.19
C ASP A 167 -15.24 25.47 6.76
N ARG A 168 -16.26 25.05 6.00
CA ARG A 168 -16.08 24.57 4.62
C ARG A 168 -15.43 25.59 3.71
N ASN A 169 -15.79 26.87 3.82
CA ASN A 169 -15.23 27.91 2.95
C ASN A 169 -13.74 28.07 3.23
N MET A 170 -13.37 28.16 4.50
CA MET A 170 -11.97 28.25 4.91
C MET A 170 -11.20 26.99 4.51
N LEU A 171 -11.80 25.80 4.63
CA LEU A 171 -11.18 24.56 4.19
C LEU A 171 -10.90 24.55 2.68
N TYR A 172 -11.85 24.96 1.85
CA TYR A 172 -11.61 25.06 0.41
C TYR A 172 -10.49 26.07 0.08
N GLU A 173 -10.50 27.24 0.69
CA GLU A 173 -9.45 28.25 0.48
C GLU A 173 -8.07 27.71 0.87
N LYS A 174 -7.98 26.95 1.97
CA LYS A 174 -6.73 26.35 2.45
C LYS A 174 -6.29 25.15 1.61
N MET A 175 -7.22 24.31 1.17
CA MET A 175 -6.95 23.22 0.24
C MET A 175 -6.35 23.77 -1.05
N GLU A 176 -6.96 24.82 -1.62
CA GLU A 176 -6.43 25.44 -2.84
C GLU A 176 -5.07 26.12 -2.62
N LEU A 177 -4.87 26.74 -1.44
CA LEU A 177 -3.61 27.36 -1.05
C LEU A 177 -2.45 26.34 -0.97
N TYR A 178 -2.68 25.17 -0.39
CA TYR A 178 -1.62 24.20 -0.11
C TYR A 178 -1.46 23.11 -1.16
N THR A 179 -2.49 22.81 -1.93
CA THR A 179 -2.48 21.74 -2.95
C THR A 179 -2.59 22.26 -4.39
N GLY A 180 -2.75 23.57 -4.57
CA GLY A 180 -2.97 24.16 -5.90
C GLY A 180 -4.43 24.09 -6.31
N LYS A 181 -4.72 24.14 -7.62
CA LYS A 181 -6.11 24.29 -8.09
C LYS A 181 -6.95 23.07 -7.72
N VAL A 182 -8.09 23.32 -7.07
CA VAL A 182 -9.05 22.28 -6.67
C VAL A 182 -10.36 22.43 -7.45
N ASP A 183 -10.92 21.32 -7.94
CA ASP A 183 -12.30 21.29 -8.45
C ASP A 183 -13.26 20.80 -7.35
N ARG A 184 -14.44 21.43 -7.29
CA ARG A 184 -15.51 21.18 -6.30
C ARG A 184 -16.60 20.26 -6.84
N GLY A 185 -16.51 19.83 -8.10
CA GLY A 185 -17.53 18.98 -8.73
C GLY A 185 -18.87 19.65 -9.03
N GLU A 186 -19.12 20.87 -8.52
CA GLU A 186 -20.45 21.51 -8.62
C GLU A 186 -20.74 22.19 -9.98
N HIS A 187 -19.82 22.29 -10.95
CA HIS A 187 -20.10 22.96 -12.24
C HIS A 187 -19.26 22.39 -13.42
N HIS A 188 -19.75 21.34 -14.06
CA HIS A 188 -19.37 21.03 -15.44
C HIS A 188 -20.58 20.60 -16.30
N PRO A 189 -21.31 21.55 -16.92
CA PRO A 189 -22.11 21.25 -18.09
C PRO A 189 -21.18 21.24 -19.32
N ASP A 190 -21.10 20.09 -20.00
CA ASP A 190 -20.53 19.92 -21.35
C ASP A 190 -19.00 20.07 -21.53
N ALA A 191 -18.20 19.29 -20.78
CA ALA A 191 -16.91 18.83 -21.28
C ALA A 191 -16.88 17.31 -21.27
N ALA A 192 -16.83 16.70 -22.45
CA ALA A 192 -16.75 15.26 -22.60
C ALA A 192 -15.56 14.69 -21.79
N GLY A 193 -15.83 13.81 -20.83
CA GLY A 193 -14.82 12.85 -20.34
C GLY A 193 -14.57 12.73 -18.84
N LEU A 194 -15.28 13.42 -17.94
CA LEU A 194 -15.19 13.16 -16.49
C LEU A 194 -16.59 13.05 -15.91
N ALA A 195 -17.04 11.82 -15.65
CA ALA A 195 -18.30 11.58 -14.96
C ALA A 195 -18.09 11.87 -13.47
N VAL A 196 -18.36 13.12 -13.08
CA VAL A 196 -18.42 13.54 -11.68
C VAL A 196 -19.71 13.00 -11.07
N TRP A 197 -19.61 12.14 -10.06
CA TRP A 197 -20.74 11.69 -9.25
C TRP A 197 -21.13 12.81 -8.28
N GLU A 198 -22.25 13.48 -8.52
CA GLU A 198 -22.92 14.29 -7.51
C GLU A 198 -23.76 13.39 -6.62
N ALA A 199 -23.39 13.34 -5.34
CA ALA A 199 -24.06 12.57 -4.31
C ALA A 199 -25.40 13.25 -3.96
N ASN A 200 -26.51 12.63 -4.39
CA ASN A 200 -27.85 13.24 -4.39
C ASN A 200 -28.68 12.96 -3.12
N ASN A 201 -28.07 12.47 -2.04
CA ASN A 201 -28.80 12.12 -0.81
C ASN A 201 -28.40 12.98 0.39
N GLN A 202 -29.34 13.20 1.32
CA GLN A 202 -29.10 13.93 2.57
C GLN A 202 -28.08 13.24 3.50
N GLU A 203 -27.73 11.97 3.25
CA GLU A 203 -26.72 11.20 3.97
C GLU A 203 -25.27 11.53 3.49
N ASP A 204 -25.10 12.14 2.32
CA ASP A 204 -23.80 12.55 1.75
C ASP A 204 -23.26 13.88 2.32
N GLN A 205 -23.90 14.45 3.33
CA GLN A 205 -23.46 15.73 3.88
C GLN A 205 -22.13 15.65 4.66
N ASN A 206 -21.65 14.45 5.04
CA ASN A 206 -20.48 14.29 5.90
C ASN A 206 -19.19 13.87 5.17
N LEU A 207 -19.26 13.61 3.86
CA LEU A 207 -18.09 13.35 3.02
C LEU A 207 -17.73 14.62 2.24
N LEU A 208 -16.49 15.09 2.39
CA LEU A 208 -15.93 16.18 1.61
C LEU A 208 -14.87 15.63 0.68
N HIS A 209 -15.00 15.93 -0.60
CA HIS A 209 -14.15 15.37 -1.64
C HIS A 209 -13.48 16.48 -2.45
N PHE A 210 -12.19 16.35 -2.72
CA PHE A 210 -11.35 17.36 -3.35
C PHE A 210 -10.56 16.76 -4.52
N PHE A 211 -10.72 17.30 -5.72
CA PHE A 211 -9.93 16.92 -6.89
C PHE A 211 -8.75 17.89 -7.05
N HIS A 212 -7.52 17.39 -6.95
CA HIS A 212 -6.32 18.23 -6.96
C HIS A 212 -5.71 18.29 -8.35
N LEU A 213 -6.11 19.29 -9.15
CA LEU A 213 -5.76 19.42 -10.57
C LEU A 213 -4.26 19.67 -10.84
N ASN A 214 -3.49 19.94 -9.79
CA ASN A 214 -2.03 20.05 -9.86
C ASN A 214 -1.32 18.70 -9.71
N TYR A 215 -2.05 17.65 -9.33
CA TYR A 215 -1.54 16.30 -9.09
C TYR A 215 -2.29 15.35 -10.02
N MET A 216 -1.83 15.26 -11.27
CA MET A 216 -2.42 14.36 -12.27
C MET A 216 -1.70 13.02 -12.27
N VAL A 217 -2.47 11.93 -12.36
CA VAL A 217 -1.97 10.56 -12.47
C VAL A 217 -2.39 9.98 -13.81
N GLU A 218 -1.43 9.39 -14.52
CA GLU A 218 -1.68 8.70 -15.79
C GLU A 218 -2.23 7.29 -15.53
N TYR A 219 -3.44 7.02 -16.04
CA TYR A 219 -4.03 5.68 -16.07
C TYR A 219 -4.25 5.22 -17.52
N SER A 220 -4.47 3.92 -17.72
CA SER A 220 -4.71 3.31 -19.05
C SER A 220 -5.89 3.94 -19.81
N GLN A 221 -6.89 4.45 -19.08
CA GLN A 221 -8.10 5.08 -19.62
C GLN A 221 -7.99 6.61 -19.75
N GLY A 222 -6.89 7.23 -19.30
CA GLY A 222 -6.65 8.67 -19.34
C GLY A 222 -6.03 9.22 -18.06
N GLU A 223 -5.73 10.52 -18.06
CA GLU A 223 -5.23 11.21 -16.88
C GLU A 223 -6.38 11.56 -15.93
N MET A 224 -6.22 11.27 -14.64
CA MET A 224 -7.14 11.70 -13.59
C MET A 224 -6.41 12.46 -12.49
N PRO A 225 -7.01 13.52 -11.93
CA PRO A 225 -6.44 14.17 -10.76
C PRO A 225 -6.53 13.25 -9.54
N ALA A 226 -5.45 13.21 -8.77
CA ALA A 226 -5.45 12.66 -7.43
C ALA A 226 -6.47 13.40 -6.57
N GLN A 227 -7.05 12.66 -5.61
CA GLN A 227 -8.15 13.11 -4.80
C GLN A 227 -7.81 12.99 -3.33
N THR A 228 -8.39 13.86 -2.50
CA THR A 228 -8.49 13.61 -1.06
C THR A 228 -9.93 13.66 -0.60
N SER A 229 -10.25 12.82 0.37
CA SER A 229 -11.57 12.75 0.99
C SER A 229 -11.45 12.93 2.49
N LEU A 230 -12.32 13.74 3.07
CA LEU A 230 -12.45 13.95 4.50
C LEU A 230 -13.85 13.53 4.94
N MET A 231 -13.92 12.62 5.91
CA MET A 231 -15.19 12.09 6.41
C MET A 231 -15.17 11.87 7.91
N ASP A 232 -16.35 11.85 8.52
CA ASP A 232 -16.51 11.35 9.88
C ASP A 232 -16.18 9.85 9.91
N THR A 233 -15.57 9.40 11.00
CA THR A 233 -15.38 7.96 11.27
C THR A 233 -15.60 7.70 12.76
N GLU A 234 -15.96 6.46 13.09
CA GLU A 234 -16.16 6.08 14.49
C GLU A 234 -14.87 6.27 15.31
N SER A 235 -15.03 6.74 16.56
CA SER A 235 -13.89 6.77 17.47
C SER A 235 -13.58 5.35 17.94
N ARG A 236 -12.43 4.83 17.50
CA ARG A 236 -11.92 3.53 17.92
C ARG A 236 -11.38 3.58 19.35
N PRO A 237 -11.46 2.48 20.12
CA PRO A 237 -10.97 2.44 21.49
C PRO A 237 -9.45 2.65 21.54
N VAL A 238 -8.95 3.19 22.66
CA VAL A 238 -7.52 3.49 22.85
C VAL A 238 -6.60 2.27 22.68
N THR A 239 -7.13 1.06 22.90
CA THR A 239 -6.43 -0.21 22.71
C THR A 239 -5.97 -0.44 21.28
N ASP A 240 -6.69 0.13 20.30
CA ASP A 240 -6.36 -0.04 18.88
C ASP A 240 -5.14 0.80 18.47
N TYR A 241 -4.66 1.67 19.36
CA TYR A 241 -3.48 2.53 19.18
C TYR A 241 -2.34 2.11 20.13
N GLU A 242 -2.42 0.94 20.76
CA GLU A 242 -1.47 0.52 21.79
C GLU A 242 -0.02 0.51 21.27
N SER A 243 0.21 0.02 20.05
CA SER A 243 1.53 0.02 19.42
C SER A 243 2.06 1.44 19.19
N ALA A 244 1.26 2.32 18.59
CA ALA A 244 1.61 3.73 18.39
C ALA A 244 1.92 4.44 19.72
N ILE A 245 1.11 4.19 20.75
CA ILE A 245 1.29 4.76 22.09
C ILE A 245 2.62 4.29 22.70
N GLN A 246 2.92 2.99 22.62
CA GLN A 246 4.17 2.42 23.14
C GLN A 246 5.40 3.00 22.42
N GLN A 247 5.28 3.34 21.13
CA GLN A 247 6.34 3.95 20.32
C GLN A 247 6.35 5.49 20.35
N SER A 248 5.45 6.13 21.11
CA SER A 248 5.35 7.61 21.19
C SER A 248 6.30 8.23 22.21
N TRP A 249 7.60 7.93 22.12
CA TRP A 249 8.63 8.43 23.03
C TRP A 249 8.73 9.97 23.03
N HIS A 250 8.43 10.59 21.88
CA HIS A 250 8.43 12.04 21.68
C HIS A 250 7.25 12.74 22.35
N TRP A 251 6.17 12.01 22.68
CA TRP A 251 4.93 12.60 23.18
C TRP A 251 4.34 11.79 24.34
N ARG A 252 4.71 12.16 25.58
CA ARG A 252 4.35 11.43 26.81
C ARG A 252 2.84 11.42 27.09
N GLU A 253 2.14 12.45 26.66
CA GLU A 253 0.71 12.63 26.89
C GLU A 253 -0.16 11.90 25.85
N ALA A 254 0.44 11.28 24.82
CA ALA A 254 -0.28 10.65 23.70
C ALA A 254 -1.42 9.72 24.16
N ALA A 255 -1.13 8.81 25.09
CA ALA A 255 -2.11 7.85 25.61
C ALA A 255 -3.33 8.54 26.25
N GLN A 256 -3.08 9.55 27.08
CA GLN A 256 -4.15 10.27 27.77
C GLN A 256 -4.96 11.09 26.76
N VAL A 257 -4.30 11.78 25.83
CA VAL A 257 -4.97 12.63 24.85
C VAL A 257 -5.85 11.81 23.93
N VAL A 258 -5.35 10.68 23.40
CA VAL A 258 -6.14 9.78 22.54
C VAL A 258 -7.29 9.16 23.33
N SER A 259 -7.08 8.77 24.59
CA SER A 259 -8.15 8.24 25.45
C SER A 259 -9.26 9.27 25.74
N ASP A 260 -8.95 10.55 25.76
CA ASP A 260 -9.92 11.63 25.99
C ASP A 260 -10.69 12.00 24.70
N CYS A 261 -10.31 11.48 23.54
CA CYS A 261 -10.93 11.80 22.25
C CYS A 261 -12.15 10.93 21.97
N GLU A 262 -13.31 11.56 21.82
CA GLU A 262 -14.59 10.89 21.54
C GLU A 262 -15.03 11.01 20.07
N HIS A 263 -14.32 11.81 19.27
CA HIS A 263 -14.65 12.07 17.88
C HIS A 263 -13.42 11.91 16.98
N SER A 264 -13.65 11.48 15.74
CA SER A 264 -12.59 11.31 14.74
C SER A 264 -13.05 11.82 13.38
N LEU A 265 -12.12 12.43 12.64
CA LEU A 265 -12.22 12.56 11.17
C LEU A 265 -11.17 11.68 10.53
N LEU A 266 -11.50 11.10 9.37
CA LEU A 266 -10.56 10.38 8.53
C LEU A 266 -10.29 11.20 7.27
N LEU A 267 -9.01 11.52 7.05
CA LEU A 267 -8.52 12.06 5.79
C LEU A 267 -7.84 10.93 5.02
N ILE A 268 -8.26 10.71 3.78
CA ILE A 268 -7.64 9.73 2.88
C ILE A 268 -7.25 10.38 1.55
N ASP A 269 -6.29 9.78 0.84
CA ASP A 269 -6.11 10.00 -0.58
C ASP A 269 -6.79 8.92 -1.41
N MET A 270 -7.13 9.26 -2.65
CA MET A 270 -7.65 8.31 -3.64
C MET A 270 -7.05 8.69 -4.99
N MET A 271 -6.87 7.70 -5.87
CA MET A 271 -6.26 7.92 -7.19
C MET A 271 -4.89 8.63 -7.12
N ALA A 272 -4.16 8.40 -6.03
CA ALA A 272 -2.89 9.06 -5.72
C ALA A 272 -1.70 8.09 -5.74
N SER A 273 -1.94 6.78 -5.77
CA SER A 273 -0.91 5.74 -5.73
C SER A 273 0.04 5.75 -6.94
N GLY A 274 -0.40 6.31 -8.08
CA GLY A 274 0.45 6.50 -9.26
C GLY A 274 1.30 7.77 -9.23
N LEU A 275 1.16 8.63 -8.22
CA LEU A 275 2.08 9.77 -8.02
C LEU A 275 3.44 9.26 -7.54
N ASP A 276 4.51 9.98 -7.87
CA ASP A 276 5.79 9.71 -7.22
C ASP A 276 5.68 9.96 -5.70
N PRO A 277 6.46 9.24 -4.87
CA PRO A 277 6.33 9.26 -3.41
C PRO A 277 6.34 10.66 -2.79
N LYS A 278 7.16 11.58 -3.33
CA LYS A 278 7.27 12.94 -2.80
C LYS A 278 6.05 13.76 -3.16
N SER A 279 5.59 13.69 -4.41
CA SER A 279 4.39 14.39 -4.85
C SER A 279 3.15 13.91 -4.10
N ARG A 280 3.01 12.59 -3.89
CA ARG A 280 1.92 12.02 -3.08
C ARG A 280 1.93 12.56 -1.66
N LEU A 281 3.08 12.53 -1.00
CA LEU A 281 3.18 13.00 0.38
C LEU A 281 3.03 14.53 0.50
N GLN A 282 3.46 15.30 -0.50
CA GLN A 282 3.24 16.75 -0.58
C GLN A 282 1.76 17.08 -0.70
N LEU A 283 1.04 16.39 -1.59
CA LEU A 283 -0.41 16.50 -1.71
C LEU A 283 -1.07 16.23 -0.36
N PHE A 284 -0.76 15.08 0.23
CA PHE A 284 -1.37 14.64 1.48
C PHE A 284 -1.07 15.61 2.63
N THR A 285 0.18 16.06 2.75
CA THR A 285 0.61 17.05 3.76
C THR A 285 -0.12 18.38 3.58
N GLY A 286 -0.29 18.85 2.34
CA GLY A 286 -1.04 20.06 2.05
C GLY A 286 -2.50 19.96 2.45
N SER A 287 -3.14 18.82 2.13
CA SER A 287 -4.52 18.53 2.52
C SER A 287 -4.68 18.44 4.03
N LEU A 288 -3.81 17.69 4.72
CA LEU A 288 -3.84 17.56 6.17
C LEU A 288 -3.63 18.92 6.86
N ARG A 289 -2.69 19.74 6.38
CA ARG A 289 -2.49 21.11 6.87
C ARG A 289 -3.75 21.96 6.71
N ALA A 290 -4.45 21.86 5.59
CA ALA A 290 -5.70 22.58 5.39
C ALA A 290 -6.77 22.16 6.42
N VAL A 291 -6.87 20.87 6.73
CA VAL A 291 -7.80 20.38 7.77
C VAL A 291 -7.38 20.90 9.15
N LEU A 292 -6.11 20.79 9.52
CA LEU A 292 -5.61 21.23 10.84
C LEU A 292 -5.80 22.73 11.10
N GLU A 293 -5.62 23.57 10.07
CA GLU A 293 -5.83 25.02 10.20
C GLU A 293 -7.31 25.41 10.24
N THR A 294 -8.22 24.51 9.87
CA THR A 294 -9.66 24.78 9.79
C THR A 294 -10.49 24.12 10.88
N ALA A 295 -10.10 22.92 11.28
CA ALA A 295 -10.63 22.19 12.41
C ALA A 295 -9.43 21.63 13.21
N PRO A 296 -8.84 22.43 14.11
CA PRO A 296 -7.74 21.96 14.95
C PRO A 296 -8.15 20.75 15.78
N CYS A 297 -7.38 19.66 15.67
CA CYS A 297 -7.58 18.43 16.42
C CYS A 297 -6.72 18.38 17.69
N ASP A 298 -6.93 17.35 18.51
CA ASP A 298 -6.17 17.09 19.73
C ASP A 298 -5.01 16.10 19.49
N ALA A 299 -5.16 15.18 18.54
CA ALA A 299 -4.11 14.25 18.12
C ALA A 299 -4.22 13.93 16.62
N ILE A 300 -3.09 13.56 16.02
CA ILE A 300 -3.02 13.03 14.66
C ILE A 300 -2.48 11.61 14.74
N TYR A 301 -3.17 10.66 14.11
CA TYR A 301 -2.70 9.29 13.96
C TYR A 301 -2.46 8.98 12.48
N PHE A 302 -1.20 8.77 12.12
CA PHE A 302 -0.79 8.29 10.79
C PHE A 302 -0.87 6.77 10.79
N ARG A 303 -1.80 6.19 10.01
CA ARG A 303 -2.06 4.75 10.04
C ARG A 303 -0.86 3.95 9.50
N GLU A 304 -0.22 4.46 8.47
CA GLU A 304 0.79 3.79 7.64
C GLU A 304 2.15 3.75 8.32
N SER A 305 2.43 4.73 9.17
CA SER A 305 3.63 4.76 10.02
C SER A 305 3.35 4.32 11.46
N ASP A 306 2.11 3.97 11.79
CA ASP A 306 1.65 3.67 13.15
C ASP A 306 2.15 4.72 14.17
N LYS A 307 1.92 6.02 13.86
CA LYS A 307 2.51 7.15 14.60
C LYS A 307 1.46 8.12 15.11
N LEU A 308 1.53 8.41 16.41
CA LEU A 308 0.78 9.49 17.04
C LEU A 308 1.61 10.76 17.10
N VAL A 309 1.02 11.89 16.72
CA VAL A 309 1.71 13.17 16.64
C VAL A 309 0.87 14.28 17.27
N GLU A 310 1.53 15.15 18.04
CA GLU A 310 0.93 16.38 18.52
C GLU A 310 0.71 17.36 17.35
N PRO A 311 -0.51 17.90 17.15
CA PRO A 311 -0.82 18.75 16.00
C PRO A 311 0.08 19.99 15.88
N SER A 312 0.42 20.61 17.01
CA SER A 312 1.29 21.79 17.05
C SER A 312 2.71 21.47 16.55
N ALA A 313 3.25 20.31 16.97
CA ALA A 313 4.56 19.84 16.57
C ALA A 313 4.59 19.42 15.10
N TYR A 314 3.51 18.78 14.61
CA TYR A 314 3.36 18.47 13.19
C TYR A 314 3.38 19.73 12.32
N LEU A 315 2.57 20.75 12.68
CA LEU A 315 2.53 22.02 11.95
C LEU A 315 3.89 22.74 11.96
N ALA A 316 4.62 22.71 13.07
CA ALA A 316 5.97 23.28 13.13
C ALA A 316 6.96 22.53 12.20
N ALA A 317 6.92 21.19 12.20
CA ALA A 317 7.81 20.38 11.38
C ALA A 317 7.58 20.61 9.88
N ILE A 318 6.31 20.68 9.43
CA ILE A 318 6.01 20.95 8.01
C ILE A 318 6.39 22.39 7.60
N GLU A 319 6.40 23.36 8.52
CA GLU A 319 6.92 24.71 8.25
C GLU A 319 8.45 24.72 8.02
N GLU A 320 9.16 23.78 8.64
CA GLU A 320 10.61 23.56 8.43
C GLU A 320 10.90 22.68 7.20
N GLY A 321 9.87 22.10 6.57
CA GLY A 321 9.98 21.25 5.37
C GLY A 321 10.12 19.76 5.67
N GLU A 322 9.89 19.33 6.91
CA GLU A 322 10.03 17.95 7.37
C GLU A 322 8.80 17.10 7.01
N LEU A 323 8.67 16.71 5.73
CA LEU A 323 7.51 15.96 5.22
C LEU A 323 7.30 14.60 5.91
N LEU A 324 8.39 13.94 6.34
CA LEU A 324 8.33 12.62 6.98
C LEU A 324 8.01 12.68 8.48
N TYR A 325 7.85 13.88 9.07
CA TYR A 325 7.65 14.01 10.52
C TYR A 325 6.45 13.22 11.04
N GLY A 326 5.35 13.19 10.29
CA GLY A 326 4.20 12.32 10.59
C GLY A 326 4.29 10.95 9.91
N ALA A 327 4.74 10.93 8.67
CA ALA A 327 4.68 9.77 7.77
C ALA A 327 5.77 8.70 8.00
N LEU A 328 6.71 8.93 8.92
CA LEU A 328 7.76 7.99 9.27
C LEU A 328 7.88 7.84 10.79
N ASN A 329 7.95 6.60 11.25
CA ASN A 329 8.18 6.26 12.64
C ASN A 329 9.43 5.40 12.79
N ILE A 330 10.35 5.77 13.70
CA ILE A 330 11.47 4.91 14.10
C ILE A 330 11.06 4.21 15.38
N ARG A 331 10.93 2.89 15.32
CA ARG A 331 10.41 2.07 16.41
C ARG A 331 11.55 1.27 17.02
N PHE A 332 11.44 1.04 18.32
CA PHE A 332 12.44 0.28 19.08
C PHE A 332 11.78 -0.88 19.84
N TYR A 333 12.43 -2.04 19.76
CA TYR A 333 12.04 -3.27 20.43
C TYR A 333 13.24 -3.84 21.19
N ASN A 334 13.05 -4.08 22.48
CA ASN A 334 14.01 -4.87 23.26
C ASN A 334 13.81 -6.35 22.93
N VAL A 335 14.86 -7.03 22.48
CA VAL A 335 14.80 -8.44 22.16
C VAL A 335 15.27 -9.23 23.38
N GLU A 336 14.33 -9.87 24.08
CA GLU A 336 14.63 -10.72 25.24
C GLU A 336 14.65 -12.21 24.85
N GLY A 337 15.50 -13.00 25.53
CA GLY A 337 15.39 -14.47 25.50
C GLY A 337 16.18 -15.22 24.42
N THR A 338 17.08 -14.56 23.68
CA THR A 338 17.94 -15.21 22.66
C THR A 338 19.10 -16.02 23.23
N GLY A 339 19.38 -15.88 24.53
CA GLY A 339 20.48 -16.59 25.20
C GLY A 339 21.87 -16.03 24.87
N SER A 340 21.96 -14.91 24.15
CA SER A 340 23.21 -14.22 23.79
C SER A 340 23.99 -13.68 25.00
N GLY A 341 23.28 -13.35 26.09
CA GLY A 341 23.85 -12.70 27.28
C GLY A 341 24.26 -11.25 27.06
N ARG A 342 23.91 -10.66 25.91
CA ARG A 342 24.21 -9.28 25.51
C ARG A 342 22.91 -8.48 25.36
N PRO A 343 22.90 -7.17 25.67
CA PRO A 343 21.84 -6.26 25.26
C PRO A 343 21.58 -6.36 23.76
N GLU A 344 20.34 -6.65 23.38
CA GLU A 344 19.90 -6.90 22.02
C GLU A 344 18.72 -5.98 21.68
N GLY A 345 18.84 -5.28 20.55
CA GLY A 345 17.85 -4.31 20.09
C GLY A 345 17.46 -4.58 18.65
N LEU A 346 16.16 -4.46 18.37
CA LEU A 346 15.64 -4.36 17.02
C LEU A 346 15.08 -2.95 16.85
N MET A 347 15.57 -2.24 15.84
CA MET A 347 14.98 -0.98 15.40
C MET A 347 14.53 -1.09 13.95
N ASP A 348 13.44 -0.43 13.62
CA ASP A 348 13.01 -0.27 12.25
C ASP A 348 12.38 1.09 11.99
N SER A 349 12.34 1.49 10.72
CA SER A 349 11.45 2.52 10.24
C SER A 349 10.12 1.90 9.82
N LEU A 350 9.03 2.64 9.99
CA LEU A 350 7.74 2.29 9.42
C LEU A 350 7.14 3.52 8.74
N GLY A 351 6.73 3.35 7.48
CA GLY A 351 5.94 4.32 6.73
C GLY A 351 6.45 4.60 5.32
N LEU A 352 7.73 4.28 5.01
CA LEU A 352 8.22 4.40 3.63
C LEU A 352 7.60 3.35 2.72
N ALA A 353 7.38 2.13 3.23
CA ALA A 353 6.79 1.04 2.44
C ALA A 353 5.44 1.45 1.87
N ALA A 354 4.64 2.21 2.64
CA ALA A 354 3.33 2.72 2.22
C ALA A 354 3.42 3.66 1.00
N LEU A 355 4.57 4.28 0.78
CA LEU A 355 4.87 5.14 -0.37
C LEU A 355 5.61 4.40 -1.49
N GLY A 356 5.87 3.09 -1.34
CA GLY A 356 6.54 2.27 -2.35
C GLY A 356 8.07 2.28 -2.24
N ILE A 357 8.60 2.66 -1.07
CA ILE A 357 10.04 2.73 -0.78
C ILE A 357 10.31 1.76 0.37
N PRO A 358 11.35 0.92 0.33
CA PRO A 358 11.63 0.01 1.44
C PRO A 358 11.90 0.81 2.73
N ASP A 359 11.35 0.31 3.83
CA ASP A 359 11.73 0.77 5.17
C ASP A 359 13.15 0.29 5.50
N VAL A 360 13.73 0.71 6.63
CA VAL A 360 15.04 0.25 7.09
C VAL A 360 14.91 -0.48 8.42
N GLN A 361 15.76 -1.47 8.67
CA GLN A 361 15.84 -2.11 9.98
C GLN A 361 17.29 -2.31 10.41
N CYS A 362 17.53 -2.43 11.71
CA CYS A 362 18.80 -2.87 12.26
C CYS A 362 18.54 -3.75 13.47
N HIS A 363 19.02 -4.99 13.41
CA HIS A 363 19.03 -5.92 14.53
C HIS A 363 20.46 -6.02 15.07
N TYR A 364 20.67 -5.58 16.31
CA TYR A 364 22.01 -5.31 16.82
C TYR A 364 22.22 -5.69 18.29
N TYR A 365 23.49 -5.82 18.66
CA TYR A 365 24.02 -5.98 20.01
C TYR A 365 24.87 -4.78 20.42
N ASP A 366 24.82 -4.40 21.69
CA ASP A 366 25.77 -3.47 22.34
C ASP A 366 26.02 -2.13 21.61
N LEU A 367 25.05 -1.63 20.84
CA LEU A 367 25.07 -0.27 20.26
C LEU A 367 24.16 0.67 21.05
N GLU A 368 24.51 1.96 21.07
CA GLU A 368 23.69 3.00 21.67
C GLU A 368 22.43 3.24 20.83
N PRO A 369 21.22 3.06 21.40
CA PRO A 369 19.95 3.18 20.68
C PRO A 369 19.79 4.51 19.92
N ASP A 370 20.17 5.64 20.52
CA ASP A 370 20.03 6.96 19.91
C ASP A 370 20.91 7.11 18.64
N GLU A 371 22.09 6.48 18.61
CA GLU A 371 22.95 6.49 17.43
C GLU A 371 22.37 5.64 16.30
N VAL A 372 21.84 4.46 16.63
CA VAL A 372 21.18 3.58 15.65
C VAL A 372 19.94 4.26 15.07
N ALA A 373 19.10 4.85 15.93
CA ALA A 373 17.90 5.58 15.50
C ALA A 373 18.25 6.75 14.58
N GLY A 374 19.28 7.54 14.91
CA GLY A 374 19.76 8.64 14.06
C GLY A 374 20.28 8.16 12.71
N ASN A 375 21.02 7.04 12.68
CA ASN A 375 21.50 6.45 11.43
C ASN A 375 20.35 5.92 10.57
N LEU A 376 19.42 5.16 11.13
CA LEU A 376 18.24 4.66 10.42
C LEU A 376 17.39 5.79 9.87
N LEU A 377 17.19 6.86 10.66
CA LEU A 377 16.48 8.05 10.20
C LEU A 377 17.17 8.67 8.99
N ASN A 378 18.48 8.88 9.05
CA ASN A 378 19.25 9.44 7.93
C ASN A 378 19.15 8.58 6.66
N ILE A 379 19.18 7.25 6.79
CA ILE A 379 19.02 6.33 5.65
C ILE A 379 17.59 6.41 5.11
N ALA A 380 16.57 6.44 5.97
CA ALA A 380 15.18 6.57 5.56
C ALA A 380 14.94 7.87 4.78
N TYR A 381 15.49 9.01 5.23
CA TYR A 381 15.44 10.27 4.48
C TYR A 381 16.19 10.20 3.15
N TYR A 382 17.33 9.51 3.10
CA TYR A 382 18.06 9.28 1.85
C TYR A 382 17.22 8.45 0.87
N LEU A 383 16.58 7.37 1.32
CA LEU A 383 15.69 6.54 0.51
C LEU A 383 14.46 7.31 0.04
N PHE A 384 13.87 8.15 0.89
CA PHE A 384 12.79 9.03 0.48
C PHE A 384 13.22 10.04 -0.59
N ASP A 385 14.46 10.54 -0.51
CA ASP A 385 14.97 11.46 -1.54
C ASP A 385 15.31 10.76 -2.86
N ARG A 386 15.87 9.54 -2.79
CA ARG A 386 16.50 8.87 -3.93
C ARG A 386 15.70 7.71 -4.50
N GLY A 387 14.70 7.23 -3.79
CA GLY A 387 14.06 5.93 -4.02
C GLY A 387 14.93 4.77 -3.55
N ASP A 388 14.50 3.56 -3.90
CA ASP A 388 15.27 2.34 -3.68
C ASP A 388 16.44 2.25 -4.68
N VAL A 389 17.58 2.79 -4.28
CA VAL A 389 18.81 2.83 -5.09
C VAL A 389 19.95 2.00 -4.49
N ILE A 390 19.72 1.41 -3.31
CA ILE A 390 20.72 0.62 -2.59
C ILE A 390 20.71 -0.78 -3.17
N VAL A 391 21.87 -1.33 -3.49
CA VAL A 391 21.97 -2.72 -3.97
C VAL A 391 22.45 -3.63 -2.86
N ASP A 392 21.95 -4.87 -2.82
CA ASP A 392 22.37 -5.86 -1.83
C ASP A 392 23.89 -6.03 -1.81
N GLY A 393 24.46 -5.94 -0.61
CA GLY A 393 25.90 -6.00 -0.37
C GLY A 393 26.63 -4.65 -0.45
N GLU A 394 25.96 -3.56 -0.83
CA GLU A 394 26.52 -2.21 -0.67
C GLU A 394 26.67 -1.83 0.81
N THR A 395 27.47 -0.80 1.09
CA THR A 395 27.69 -0.30 2.44
C THR A 395 27.37 1.18 2.56
N ILE A 396 26.69 1.55 3.63
CA ILE A 396 26.45 2.94 4.02
C ILE A 396 27.32 3.31 5.23
N GLY A 397 27.80 4.54 5.24
CA GLY A 397 28.54 5.09 6.36
C GLY A 397 28.46 6.61 6.40
N PHE A 398 28.23 7.15 7.59
CA PHE A 398 28.22 8.59 7.84
C PHE A 398 29.59 9.13 8.30
N THR A 399 30.56 8.23 8.47
CA THR A 399 31.95 8.55 8.80
C THR A 399 32.91 7.76 7.91
N GLU A 400 34.18 8.17 7.84
CA GLU A 400 35.18 7.49 7.00
C GLU A 400 35.36 6.01 7.37
N ASP A 401 35.14 5.64 8.63
CA ASP A 401 35.37 4.30 9.16
C ASP A 401 34.10 3.41 9.18
N MET A 402 32.91 4.01 9.08
CA MET A 402 31.63 3.29 9.14
C MET A 402 31.32 2.60 7.81
N ARG A 403 31.11 1.29 7.83
CA ARG A 403 30.71 0.49 6.65
C ARG A 403 29.63 -0.49 7.05
N TRP A 404 28.40 0.00 7.17
CA TRP A 404 27.24 -0.84 7.49
C TRP A 404 26.70 -1.44 6.21
N ARG A 405 26.64 -2.76 6.14
CA ARG A 405 26.20 -3.48 4.95
C ARG A 405 24.68 -3.44 4.84
N CYS A 406 24.17 -3.32 3.62
CA CYS A 406 22.75 -3.26 3.33
C CYS A 406 22.30 -4.51 2.54
N GLU A 407 21.13 -5.04 2.89
CA GLU A 407 20.51 -6.17 2.19
C GLU A 407 18.98 -6.06 2.26
N HIS A 408 18.28 -6.27 1.15
CA HIS A 408 16.83 -6.34 1.15
C HIS A 408 16.35 -7.60 1.86
N GLN A 409 15.47 -7.42 2.82
CA GLN A 409 14.88 -8.48 3.62
C GLN A 409 13.40 -8.21 3.89
N TYR A 410 12.73 -9.17 4.51
CA TYR A 410 11.43 -8.93 5.11
C TYR A 410 11.59 -8.40 6.52
N GLY A 411 10.75 -7.43 6.89
CA GLY A 411 10.75 -6.81 8.21
C GLY A 411 10.58 -7.83 9.34
N LEU A 412 11.47 -7.77 10.34
CA LEU A 412 11.38 -8.62 11.54
C LEU A 412 10.23 -8.23 12.47
N ALA A 413 9.84 -6.95 12.45
CA ALA A 413 8.68 -6.43 13.16
C ALA A 413 7.51 -6.19 12.20
N ALA A 414 6.30 -6.54 12.63
CA ALA A 414 5.08 -6.29 11.89
C ALA A 414 4.88 -4.79 11.57
N PRO A 415 4.19 -4.44 10.47
CA PRO A 415 3.58 -5.32 9.47
C PRO A 415 4.61 -5.94 8.50
N HIS A 416 4.19 -6.99 7.80
CA HIS A 416 4.99 -7.61 6.74
C HIS A 416 5.22 -6.61 5.60
N ARG A 417 6.49 -6.38 5.28
CA ARG A 417 6.94 -5.44 4.23
C ARG A 417 8.40 -5.69 3.90
N VAL A 418 8.84 -5.13 2.77
CA VAL A 418 10.25 -5.10 2.39
C VAL A 418 10.97 -4.02 3.20
N VAL A 419 12.14 -4.38 3.72
CA VAL A 419 13.05 -3.48 4.41
C VAL A 419 14.47 -3.66 3.88
N ILE A 420 15.30 -2.64 4.07
CA ILE A 420 16.75 -2.75 3.95
C ILE A 420 17.29 -3.04 5.35
N ASP A 421 17.76 -4.26 5.55
CA ASP A 421 18.47 -4.66 6.76
C ASP A 421 19.87 -4.04 6.77
N ILE A 422 20.16 -3.37 7.87
CA ILE A 422 21.39 -2.62 8.09
C ILE A 422 22.25 -3.41 9.08
N ASP A 423 23.32 -3.99 8.54
CA ASP A 423 24.30 -4.78 9.27
C ASP A 423 25.47 -3.90 9.72
N PRO A 424 25.60 -3.60 11.03
CA PRO A 424 26.68 -2.78 11.56
C PRO A 424 28.04 -3.50 11.62
N GLY A 425 28.09 -4.76 11.21
CA GLY A 425 29.25 -5.64 11.22
C GLY A 425 29.47 -6.34 12.57
N GLU A 426 30.33 -7.36 12.56
CA GLU A 426 30.77 -8.05 13.78
C GLU A 426 31.58 -7.12 14.70
N PRO A 427 31.37 -7.14 16.02
CA PRO A 427 30.50 -8.04 16.79
C PRO A 427 29.09 -7.49 17.06
N TYR A 428 28.65 -6.47 16.34
CA TYR A 428 27.44 -5.70 16.65
C TYR A 428 26.18 -6.20 15.95
N TYR A 429 26.31 -6.94 14.85
CA TYR A 429 25.14 -7.46 14.14
C TYR A 429 24.50 -8.64 14.86
N ALA A 430 23.17 -8.64 14.94
CA ALA A 430 22.37 -9.71 15.55
C ALA A 430 21.41 -10.38 14.55
N GLY A 431 21.28 -9.84 13.35
CA GLY A 431 20.43 -10.40 12.29
C GLY A 431 21.04 -11.60 11.57
N SER A 432 20.34 -12.06 10.55
CA SER A 432 20.81 -13.14 9.68
C SER A 432 20.73 -12.69 8.21
N GLN A 433 21.86 -12.68 7.51
CA GLN A 433 21.91 -12.40 6.07
C GLN A 433 21.89 -13.67 5.23
N GLY A 434 21.30 -13.58 4.04
CA GLY A 434 21.23 -14.65 3.04
C GLY A 434 22.57 -14.89 2.35
N ALA A 435 23.62 -15.23 3.11
CA ALA A 435 24.94 -15.57 2.57
C ALA A 435 25.63 -16.72 3.31
N GLU A 436 24.89 -17.64 3.93
CA GLU A 436 25.38 -18.98 4.27
C GLU A 436 24.28 -20.04 4.07
N GLN A 437 23.88 -20.26 2.82
CA GLN A 437 23.40 -21.59 2.41
C GLN A 437 24.55 -22.28 1.68
N SER A 438 25.51 -22.79 2.46
CA SER A 438 26.58 -23.68 1.98
C SER A 438 26.16 -25.14 1.99
#